data_AF-A0A920NSC4-F1
#
_entry.id   AF-A0A920NSC4-F1
#
_cell.length_a   1.000
_cell.length_b   1.000
_cell.length_c   1.000
_cell.angle_alpha   90.00
_cell.angle_beta   90.00
_cell.angle_gamma   90.00
#
_symmetry.space_group_name_H-M   'P 1'
#
loop_
_entity.id
_entity.type
_entity.pdbx_description
1 polymer ?
#
loop_
_entity_poly.entity_id
_entity_poly.type
_entity_poly.pdbx_seq_one_letter_code
_entity_poly.pdbx_strand_id
1 'polypeptide(L)'
;MENAISPTWVESYVVAKLDQYKIWVKEDQPYPLLRVFIVGKPMEEVPGFYYTVEVSLFNYILTMDNYIENFNDNEMTKDFSLAKIYEHQSIGYSIDREIKKHLESALFDHMDLFLGQWFQDNPRRRF
;
A
#
# COMPACT_ATOMS: atom_id res chain seq x y z
N MET A 1 -9.80 13.33 -14.70
CA MET A 1 -9.36 12.75 -13.42
C MET A 1 -7.93 12.23 -13.51
N GLU A 2 -7.51 11.72 -14.68
CA GLU A 2 -6.16 12.01 -15.17
C GLU A 2 -5.84 13.47 -14.82
N ASN A 3 -4.75 13.71 -14.09
CA ASN A 3 -4.21 15.02 -13.70
C ASN A 3 -4.54 15.57 -12.29
N ALA A 4 -5.35 14.92 -11.45
CA ALA A 4 -5.47 15.39 -10.05
C ALA A 4 -4.17 15.16 -9.25
N ILE A 5 -3.59 13.97 -9.40
CA ILE A 5 -2.30 13.57 -8.83
C ILE A 5 -1.59 12.62 -9.80
N SER A 6 -0.29 12.81 -10.02
CA SER A 6 0.46 11.98 -10.97
C SER A 6 0.89 10.66 -10.33
N PRO A 7 0.76 9.50 -11.00
CA PRO A 7 1.32 8.23 -10.52
C PRO A 7 2.81 8.32 -10.17
N THR A 8 3.61 9.02 -10.98
CA THR A 8 5.05 9.22 -10.72
C THR A 8 5.33 10.06 -9.49
N TRP A 9 4.44 11.02 -9.18
CA TRP A 9 4.55 11.83 -7.96
C TRP A 9 4.23 10.98 -6.73
N VAL A 10 3.18 10.14 -6.82
CA VAL A 10 2.79 9.21 -5.73
C VAL A 10 3.93 8.24 -5.43
N GLU A 11 4.50 7.62 -6.47
CA GLU A 11 5.65 6.74 -6.35
C GLU A 11 6.85 7.44 -5.71
N SER A 12 7.22 8.62 -6.23
CA SER A 12 8.34 9.41 -5.69
C SER A 12 8.13 9.77 -4.22
N TYR A 13 6.91 10.17 -3.84
CA TYR A 13 6.55 10.48 -2.46
C TYR A 13 6.69 9.25 -1.56
N VAL A 14 6.12 8.11 -1.97
CA VAL A 14 6.15 6.87 -1.18
C VAL A 14 7.59 6.39 -1.00
N VAL A 15 8.38 6.34 -2.07
CA VAL A 15 9.79 5.92 -2.02
C VAL A 15 10.60 6.83 -1.09
N ALA A 16 10.46 8.15 -1.23
CA ALA A 16 11.15 9.10 -0.37
C ALA A 16 10.76 8.95 1.10
N LYS A 17 9.47 8.72 1.39
CA LYS A 17 8.98 8.47 2.74
C LYS A 17 9.58 7.17 3.30
N LEU A 18 9.58 6.07 2.55
CA LEU A 18 10.20 4.82 3.01
C LEU A 18 11.70 4.96 3.30
N ASP A 19 12.45 5.68 2.44
CA ASP A 19 13.88 5.94 2.66
C ASP A 19 14.15 6.81 3.90
N GLN A 20 13.30 7.81 4.16
CA GLN A 20 13.37 8.64 5.36
C GLN A 20 13.34 7.78 6.63
N TYR A 21 12.53 6.71 6.63
CA TYR A 21 12.38 5.78 7.75
C TYR A 21 13.28 4.54 7.63
N LYS A 22 14.23 4.53 6.67
CA LYS A 22 15.19 3.44 6.44
C LYS A 22 14.51 2.08 6.19
N ILE A 23 13.36 2.11 5.53
CA ILE A 23 12.67 0.93 5.03
C ILE A 23 13.17 0.69 3.60
N TRP A 24 14.05 -0.28 3.44
CA TRP A 24 14.64 -0.60 2.14
C TRP A 24 13.67 -1.35 1.25
N VAL A 25 13.46 -0.82 0.04
CA VAL A 25 12.73 -1.48 -1.05
C VAL A 25 13.77 -2.14 -1.96
N LYS A 26 13.62 -3.44 -2.20
CA LYS A 26 14.45 -4.20 -3.13
C LYS A 26 13.66 -4.44 -4.41
N GLU A 27 14.08 -3.81 -5.50
CA GLU A 27 13.40 -3.93 -6.81
C GLU A 27 13.40 -5.36 -7.36
N ASP A 28 14.36 -6.20 -6.94
CA ASP A 28 14.49 -7.60 -7.32
C ASP A 28 13.65 -8.55 -6.45
N GLN A 29 13.01 -8.05 -5.38
CA GLN A 29 12.13 -8.85 -4.53
C GLN A 29 10.65 -8.55 -4.85
N PRO A 30 9.89 -9.54 -5.33
CA PRO A 30 8.48 -9.33 -5.67
C PRO A 30 7.60 -9.10 -4.44
N TYR A 31 8.05 -9.49 -3.24
CA TYR A 31 7.31 -9.36 -1.98
C TYR A 31 8.23 -9.04 -0.79
N PRO A 32 7.73 -8.34 0.25
CA PRO A 32 6.37 -7.80 0.37
C PRO A 32 6.12 -6.64 -0.61
N LEU A 33 4.93 -6.61 -1.22
CA LEU A 33 4.54 -5.63 -2.24
C LEU A 33 3.68 -4.55 -1.59
N LEU A 34 4.20 -3.33 -1.49
CA LEU A 34 3.42 -2.16 -1.10
C LEU A 34 2.66 -1.63 -2.31
N ARG A 35 1.34 -1.54 -2.21
CA ARG A 35 0.45 -0.98 -3.23
C ARG A 35 -0.21 0.28 -2.70
N VAL A 36 -0.16 1.34 -3.51
CA VAL A 36 -0.99 2.53 -3.33
C VAL A 36 -2.01 2.58 -4.45
N PHE A 37 -3.29 2.56 -4.09
CA PHE A 37 -4.40 2.57 -5.04
C PHE A 37 -5.22 3.85 -4.85
N ILE A 38 -5.30 4.65 -5.91
CA ILE A 38 -6.06 5.90 -5.93
C ILE A 38 -7.01 5.86 -7.13
N VAL A 39 -8.30 5.93 -6.85
CA VAL A 39 -9.34 6.01 -7.88
C VAL A 39 -10.32 7.09 -7.47
N GLY A 40 -10.81 7.84 -8.43
CA GLY A 40 -12.04 8.58 -8.23
C GLY A 40 -13.00 8.42 -9.38
N LYS A 41 -14.23 8.88 -9.16
CA LYS A 41 -15.30 8.93 -10.14
C LYS A 41 -16.05 10.26 -10.02
N PRO A 42 -16.39 10.92 -11.14
CA PRO A 42 -17.30 12.06 -11.11
C PRO A 42 -18.66 11.62 -10.60
N MET A 43 -19.36 12.54 -9.94
CA MET A 43 -20.77 12.32 -9.60
C MET A 43 -21.69 12.96 -10.63
N GLU A 44 -22.75 12.24 -11.01
CA GLU A 44 -23.74 12.72 -11.98
C GLU A 44 -24.70 13.74 -11.35
N GLU A 45 -25.03 13.57 -10.07
CA GLU A 45 -26.09 14.33 -9.39
C GLU A 45 -25.57 15.59 -8.67
N VAL A 46 -24.30 15.62 -8.27
CA VAL A 46 -23.68 16.76 -7.56
C VAL A 46 -22.31 17.12 -8.14
N PRO A 47 -21.95 18.42 -8.23
CA PRO A 47 -20.68 18.85 -8.79
C PRO A 47 -19.50 18.41 -7.92
N GLY A 48 -18.72 17.44 -8.39
CA GLY A 48 -17.47 17.01 -7.77
C GLY A 48 -17.13 15.56 -8.05
N PHE A 49 -16.21 15.04 -7.24
CA PHE A 49 -15.63 13.70 -7.38
C PHE A 49 -15.68 12.94 -6.07
N TYR A 50 -16.12 11.69 -6.14
CA TYR A 50 -15.88 10.70 -5.11
C TYR A 50 -14.54 10.04 -5.36
N TYR A 51 -13.76 9.82 -4.32
CA TYR A 51 -12.46 9.17 -4.43
C TYR A 51 -12.24 8.15 -3.33
N THR A 52 -11.41 7.15 -3.64
CA THR A 52 -10.90 6.15 -2.73
C THR A 52 -9.38 6.20 -2.78
N VAL A 53 -8.76 6.22 -1.60
CA VAL A 53 -7.31 6.04 -1.42
C VAL A 53 -7.11 4.83 -0.53
N GLU A 54 -6.30 3.88 -0.98
CA GLU A 54 -5.90 2.69 -0.24
C GLU A 54 -4.38 2.56 -0.25
N VAL A 55 -3.81 2.24 0.92
CA VAL A 55 -2.43 1.75 1.06
C VAL A 55 -2.52 0.32 1.60
N SER A 56 -1.93 -0.63 0.87
CA SER A 56 -1.96 -2.05 1.25
C SER A 56 -0.62 -2.74 1.06
N LEU A 57 -0.31 -3.70 1.93
CA LEU A 57 0.89 -4.53 1.84
C LEU A 57 0.48 -5.97 1.56
N PHE A 58 1.07 -6.56 0.53
CA PHE A 58 0.87 -7.96 0.19
C PHE A 58 2.12 -8.76 0.51
N ASN A 59 1.95 -10.01 0.94
CA ASN A 59 3.04 -10.93 1.13
C ASN A 59 2.60 -12.37 0.82
N TYR A 60 3.57 -13.25 0.65
CA TYR A 60 3.33 -14.68 0.65
C TYR A 60 2.97 -15.17 2.05
N ILE A 61 1.98 -16.05 2.13
CA ILE A 61 1.62 -16.79 3.33
C ILE A 61 1.65 -18.29 3.02
N LEU A 62 2.14 -19.05 3.99
CA LEU A 62 2.09 -20.51 4.02
C LEU A 62 1.12 -20.95 5.12
N THR A 63 0.15 -21.79 4.76
CA THR A 63 -0.74 -22.43 5.75
C THR A 63 -0.03 -23.60 6.42
N MET A 64 -0.49 -24.01 7.61
CA MET A 64 0.12 -25.14 8.33
C MET A 64 0.02 -26.45 7.54
N ASP A 65 -1.10 -26.66 6.86
CA ASP A 65 -1.31 -27.84 6.02
C ASP A 65 -0.29 -27.88 4.87
N ASN A 66 -0.07 -26.76 4.17
CA ASN A 66 0.94 -26.65 3.12
C ASN A 66 2.36 -26.79 3.68
N TYR A 67 2.63 -26.33 4.91
CA TYR A 67 3.93 -26.50 5.56
C TYR A 67 4.25 -27.96 5.83
N ILE A 68 3.29 -28.73 6.34
CA ILE A 68 3.47 -30.16 6.67
C ILE A 68 3.70 -30.99 5.40
N GLU A 69 2.94 -30.72 4.34
CA GLU A 69 3.07 -31.44 3.06
C GLU A 69 4.43 -31.19 2.38
N ASN A 70 4.93 -29.97 2.45
CA ASN A 70 6.18 -29.57 1.78
C ASN A 70 7.43 -29.71 2.66
N PHE A 71 7.31 -30.13 3.93
CA PHE A 71 8.44 -30.22 4.86
C PHE A 71 9.53 -31.24 4.44
N ASN A 72 9.16 -32.23 3.63
CA ASN A 72 10.07 -33.27 3.13
C ASN A 72 10.58 -33.00 1.70
N ASP A 73 10.19 -31.89 1.07
CA ASP A 73 10.59 -31.58 -0.29
C ASP A 73 11.81 -30.65 -0.30
N ASN A 74 12.90 -31.10 -0.92
CA ASN A 74 14.19 -30.37 -0.94
C ASN A 74 14.16 -29.14 -1.88
N GLU A 75 13.12 -29.01 -2.69
CA GLU A 75 12.82 -27.81 -3.48
C GLU A 75 11.61 -27.12 -2.85
N MET A 76 11.85 -26.31 -1.81
CA MET A 76 10.83 -25.51 -1.12
C MET A 76 10.29 -24.39 -2.04
N THR A 77 9.55 -24.79 -3.06
CA THR A 77 8.79 -23.99 -4.00
C THR A 77 7.59 -24.88 -4.33
N LYS A 78 6.33 -24.52 -4.05
CA LYS A 78 5.55 -23.81 -5.09
C LYS A 78 4.14 -23.32 -4.72
N ASP A 79 3.60 -23.52 -3.51
CA ASP A 79 2.19 -23.16 -3.23
C ASP A 79 2.01 -22.06 -2.17
N PHE A 80 2.79 -20.99 -2.28
CA PHE A 80 2.54 -19.79 -1.48
C PHE A 80 1.28 -19.09 -1.96
N SER A 81 0.37 -18.82 -1.02
CA SER A 81 -0.80 -17.99 -1.30
C SER A 81 -0.45 -16.53 -1.11
N LEU A 82 -0.99 -15.68 -1.99
CA LEU A 82 -0.86 -14.24 -1.85
C LEU A 82 -1.91 -13.72 -0.87
N ALA A 83 -1.49 -12.98 0.15
CA ALA A 83 -2.39 -12.36 1.10
C ALA A 83 -2.12 -10.87 1.26
N LYS A 84 -3.19 -10.10 1.45
CA LYS A 84 -3.11 -8.72 1.93
C LYS A 84 -2.91 -8.76 3.44
N ILE A 85 -1.71 -8.41 3.90
CA ILE A 85 -1.31 -8.46 5.31
C ILE A 85 -1.46 -7.12 6.04
N TYR A 86 -1.68 -6.04 5.28
CA TYR A 86 -2.01 -4.71 5.79
C TYR A 86 -2.92 -4.00 4.81
N GLU A 87 -3.89 -3.24 5.32
CA GLU A 87 -4.77 -2.38 4.54
C GLU A 87 -5.24 -1.20 5.38
N HIS A 88 -5.16 0.00 4.81
CA HIS A 88 -5.96 1.14 5.23
C HIS A 88 -6.55 1.82 4.00
N GLN A 89 -7.86 2.08 4.08
CA GLN A 89 -8.63 2.69 3.01
C GLN A 89 -9.46 3.85 3.57
N SER A 90 -9.57 4.92 2.79
CA SER A 90 -10.57 5.97 2.99
C SER A 90 -11.34 6.26 1.72
N ILE A 91 -12.58 6.70 1.90
CA ILE A 91 -13.43 7.22 0.85
C ILE A 91 -13.68 8.69 1.18
N GLY A 92 -13.61 9.55 0.17
CA GLY A 92 -13.85 10.97 0.34
C GLY A 92 -14.59 11.57 -0.84
N TYR A 93 -14.97 12.82 -0.66
CA TYR A 93 -15.61 13.66 -1.66
C TYR A 93 -14.83 14.96 -1.78
N SER A 94 -14.68 15.48 -3.00
CA SER A 94 -14.08 16.78 -3.23
C SER A 94 -14.65 17.45 -4.46
N ILE A 95 -14.72 18.77 -4.41
CA ILE A 95 -14.94 19.60 -5.60
C ILE A 95 -13.62 19.73 -6.38
N ASP A 96 -13.70 19.90 -7.70
CA ASP A 96 -12.56 19.84 -8.64
C ASP A 96 -11.32 20.63 -8.21
N ARG A 97 -11.51 21.83 -7.67
CA ARG A 97 -10.41 22.72 -7.28
C ARG A 97 -9.59 22.23 -6.07
N GLU A 98 -10.15 21.35 -5.25
CA GLU A 98 -9.54 20.91 -3.97
C GLU A 98 -9.15 19.42 -4.00
N ILE A 99 -9.52 18.68 -5.04
CA ILE A 99 -9.30 17.22 -5.13
C ILE A 99 -7.83 16.84 -4.94
N LYS A 100 -6.88 17.57 -5.54
CA LYS A 100 -5.45 17.29 -5.39
C LYS A 100 -5.03 17.32 -3.91
N LYS A 101 -5.36 18.41 -3.22
CA LYS A 101 -5.02 18.60 -1.80
C LYS A 101 -5.63 17.50 -0.93
N HIS A 102 -6.88 17.12 -1.19
CA HIS A 102 -7.55 16.07 -0.44
C HIS A 102 -6.95 14.68 -0.68
N LEU A 103 -6.58 14.36 -1.93
CA LEU A 103 -5.87 13.12 -2.26
C LEU A 103 -4.49 13.05 -1.61
N GLU A 104 -3.73 14.14 -1.67
CA GLU A 104 -2.41 14.23 -1.01
C GLU A 104 -2.54 14.04 0.50
N SER A 105 -3.49 14.74 1.15
CA SER A 105 -3.74 14.59 2.59
C SER A 105 -4.11 13.16 2.97
N ALA A 106 -5.05 12.54 2.23
CA ALA A 106 -5.45 11.16 2.49
C ALA A 106 -4.28 10.18 2.34
N LEU A 107 -3.43 10.37 1.31
CA LEU A 107 -2.24 9.56 1.13
C LEU A 107 -1.23 9.75 2.28
N PHE A 108 -1.06 10.98 2.76
CA PHE A 108 -0.16 11.27 3.89
C PHE A 108 -0.62 10.56 5.16
N ASP A 109 -1.90 10.67 5.48
CA ASP A 109 -2.50 10.03 6.65
C ASP A 109 -2.35 8.49 6.58
N HIS A 110 -2.64 7.89 5.43
CA HIS A 110 -2.49 6.44 5.24
C HIS A 110 -1.03 5.97 5.31
N MET A 111 -0.09 6.76 4.79
CA MET A 111 1.33 6.42 4.91
C MET A 111 1.83 6.53 6.36
N ASP A 112 1.37 7.52 7.12
CA ASP A 112 1.72 7.64 8.53
C ASP A 112 1.15 6.48 9.36
N LEU A 113 -0.08 6.04 9.06
CA LEU A 113 -0.66 4.83 9.64
C LEU A 113 0.13 3.56 9.28
N PHE A 114 0.51 3.41 8.02
CA PHE A 114 1.31 2.28 7.55
C PHE A 114 2.66 2.21 8.28
N LEU A 115 3.36 3.34 8.38
CA LEU A 115 4.64 3.40 9.09
C LEU A 115 4.48 3.06 10.57
N GLY A 116 3.42 3.58 11.21
CA GLY A 116 3.07 3.23 12.59
C GLY A 116 2.93 1.73 12.79
N GLN A 117 2.14 1.07 11.94
CA GLN A 117 1.96 -0.39 11.98
C GLN A 117 3.26 -1.13 11.66
N TRP A 118 4.00 -0.70 10.63
CA TRP A 118 5.27 -1.32 10.23
C TRP A 118 6.26 -1.41 11.39
N PHE A 119 6.41 -0.34 12.19
CA PHE A 119 7.31 -0.35 13.34
C PHE A 119 6.79 -1.18 14.52
N GLN A 120 5.47 -1.30 14.69
CA GLN A 120 4.88 -2.21 15.66
C GLN A 120 5.15 -3.67 15.28
N ASP A 121 5.04 -4.01 13.99
CA ASP A 121 5.27 -5.36 13.47
C ASP A 121 6.77 -5.72 13.39
N ASN A 122 7.65 -4.72 13.25
CA ASN A 122 9.09 -4.88 13.09
C ASN A 122 9.91 -4.20 14.22
N PRO A 123 9.69 -4.54 15.51
CA PRO A 123 10.24 -3.80 16.64
C PRO A 123 11.78 -3.88 16.78
N ARG A 124 12.43 -4.83 16.08
CA ARG A 124 13.89 -5.09 16.20
C ARG A 124 14.79 -4.21 15.32
N ARG A 125 14.25 -3.28 14.52
CA ARG A 125 15.06 -2.35 13.69
C ARG A 125 15.50 -1.07 14.41
N ARG A 126 15.60 -1.09 15.75
CA ARG A 126 16.14 0.01 16.57
C ARG A 126 17.65 -0.12 16.78
N PHE A 127 18.47 -0.28 15.75
CA PHE A 127 19.93 -0.17 15.88
C PHE A 127 20.54 0.39 14.59
#